data_AF-A0AAJ0ESW0-F1
#
_entry.id   AF-A0AAJ0ESW0-F1
#
_cell.length_a   1.000
_cell.length_b   1.000
_cell.length_c   1.000
_cell.angle_alpha   90.00
_cell.angle_beta   90.00
_cell.angle_gamma   90.00
#
_symmetry.space_group_name_H-M   'P 1'
#
loop_
_entity.id
_entity.type
_entity.pdbx_description
1 polymer ?
#
loop_
_entity_poly.entity_id
_entity_poly.type
_entity_poly.pdbx_seq_one_letter_code
_entity_poly.pdbx_strand_id
1 'polypeptide(L)'
;MPPSNRKPGAQLPSPRRISNSLSGQIMWLPQRHRIPADIDPNVEEGAYNHPVIIMSRVPSSEGTVEIFMITSMGARGNAQAHTPDWNHWLKYVPIKPATHPTMPDTQLCFPNNCPPLAKNSYVNIRQCYFVHLEALRPYRQSGGDPVLGRASLRSLKEVSAFIDLYDPNTSKKLKEARRNDMVGSLPEVEGLVVGDKNAVQTVRHISLVGLLLLVLFAVAYLYLRVAENPP
;
A
#
# COMPACT_ATOMS: atom_id res chain seq x y z
N MET A 1 14.41 45.83 -54.94
CA MET A 1 14.75 44.72 -54.02
C MET A 1 13.62 44.55 -53.02
N PRO A 2 12.94 43.39 -52.94
CA PRO A 2 11.91 43.18 -51.93
C PRO A 2 12.52 42.67 -50.61
N PRO A 3 11.87 42.92 -49.45
CA PRO A 3 12.42 42.57 -48.14
C PRO A 3 12.24 41.08 -47.81
N SER A 4 13.31 40.50 -47.26
CA SER A 4 13.43 39.11 -46.79
C SER A 4 12.57 38.87 -45.54
N ASN A 5 11.50 38.09 -45.69
CA ASN A 5 10.61 37.67 -44.62
C ASN A 5 11.23 36.44 -43.88
N ARG A 6 11.92 36.66 -42.76
CA ARG A 6 12.46 35.58 -41.91
C ARG A 6 11.34 35.05 -41.00
N LYS A 7 10.95 33.78 -41.20
CA LYS A 7 10.05 33.05 -40.31
C LYS A 7 10.69 32.89 -38.91
N PRO A 8 9.95 33.08 -37.82
CA PRO A 8 10.43 32.78 -36.47
C PRO A 8 10.70 31.29 -36.33
N GLY A 9 11.89 30.96 -35.80
CA GLY A 9 12.37 29.61 -35.62
C GLY A 9 11.41 28.78 -34.77
N ALA A 10 11.08 27.59 -35.29
CA ALA A 10 10.39 26.56 -34.55
C ALA A 10 11.22 26.21 -33.30
N GLN A 11 10.68 26.51 -32.13
CA GLN A 11 11.20 26.00 -30.86
C GLN A 11 11.18 24.47 -30.93
N LEU A 12 12.36 23.88 -30.94
CA LEU A 12 12.54 22.44 -30.77
C LEU A 12 11.88 22.01 -29.45
N PRO A 13 11.14 20.89 -29.43
CA PRO A 13 10.53 20.39 -28.21
C PRO A 13 11.63 20.09 -27.18
N SER A 14 11.52 20.73 -26.02
CA SER A 14 12.37 20.46 -24.85
C SER A 14 12.39 18.94 -24.57
N PRO A 15 13.56 18.32 -24.35
CA PRO A 15 13.66 16.90 -24.08
C PRO A 15 12.81 16.59 -22.85
N ARG A 16 11.74 15.79 -23.05
CA ARG A 16 10.91 15.27 -21.97
C ARG A 16 11.84 14.58 -20.99
N ARG A 17 12.04 15.17 -19.80
CA ARG A 17 12.73 14.50 -18.69
C ARG A 17 12.00 13.17 -18.46
N ILE A 18 12.62 12.07 -18.89
CA ILE A 18 12.25 10.74 -18.45
C ILE A 18 12.61 10.74 -16.97
N SER A 19 11.63 11.06 -16.12
CA SER A 19 11.85 11.02 -14.69
C SER A 19 12.01 9.54 -14.31
N ASN A 20 13.24 9.13 -13.98
CA ASN A 20 13.59 7.80 -13.46
C ASN A 20 13.04 7.57 -12.04
N SER A 21 11.76 7.87 -11.83
CA SER A 21 11.08 7.65 -10.56
C SER A 21 10.77 6.16 -10.43
N LEU A 22 11.16 5.57 -9.30
CA LEU A 22 10.82 4.17 -8.98
C LEU A 22 9.35 4.02 -8.54
N SER A 23 8.76 5.10 -8.04
CA SER A 23 7.39 5.09 -7.52
C SER A 23 6.38 4.63 -8.58
N GLY A 24 5.61 3.60 -8.24
CA GLY A 24 4.63 2.96 -9.12
C GLY A 24 5.16 1.75 -9.89
N GLN A 25 6.47 1.47 -9.88
CA GLN A 25 7.05 0.31 -10.55
C GLN A 25 6.67 -0.97 -9.82
N ILE A 26 6.22 -1.97 -10.58
CA ILE A 26 5.92 -3.31 -10.08
C ILE A 26 7.14 -4.20 -10.29
N MET A 27 7.64 -4.75 -9.20
CA MET A 27 8.78 -5.65 -9.18
C MET A 27 8.39 -6.98 -8.53
N TRP A 28 9.34 -7.91 -8.43
CA TRP A 28 9.19 -9.18 -7.77
C TRP A 28 10.11 -9.28 -6.56
N LEU A 29 9.55 -9.61 -5.40
CA LEU A 29 10.31 -10.03 -4.23
C LEU A 29 10.51 -11.56 -4.33
N PRO A 30 11.72 -12.05 -4.62
CA PRO A 30 11.95 -13.48 -4.82
C PRO A 30 11.81 -14.27 -3.51
N GLN A 31 11.93 -15.60 -3.61
CA GLN A 31 12.02 -16.47 -2.42
C GLN A 31 13.24 -16.08 -1.58
N ARG A 32 13.12 -16.19 -0.25
CA ARG A 32 14.17 -15.80 0.71
C ARG A 32 15.56 -16.34 0.37
N HIS A 33 15.66 -17.63 0.06
CA HIS A 33 16.93 -18.29 -0.29
C HIS A 33 17.58 -17.81 -1.61
N ARG A 34 16.87 -17.01 -2.42
CA ARG A 34 17.39 -16.39 -3.65
C ARG A 34 17.84 -14.96 -3.43
N ILE A 35 17.67 -14.43 -2.22
CA ILE A 35 18.15 -13.12 -1.81
C ILE A 35 19.51 -13.34 -1.12
N PRO A 36 20.55 -12.58 -1.48
CA PRO A 36 21.82 -12.60 -0.77
C PRO A 36 21.62 -12.37 0.74
N ALA A 37 22.31 -13.14 1.58
CA ALA A 37 22.09 -13.16 3.02
C ALA A 37 22.42 -11.82 3.72
N ASP A 38 23.23 -10.99 3.08
CA ASP A 38 23.61 -9.64 3.53
C ASP A 38 22.52 -8.59 3.32
N ILE A 39 21.49 -8.88 2.53
CA ILE A 39 20.36 -7.97 2.24
C ILE A 39 19.01 -8.62 2.56
N ASP A 40 18.94 -9.46 3.61
CA ASP A 40 17.70 -10.13 4.03
C ASP A 40 16.63 -9.07 4.38
N PRO A 41 15.54 -8.96 3.60
CA PRO A 41 14.49 -7.99 3.87
C PRO A 41 13.78 -8.39 5.16
N ASN A 42 13.55 -7.44 6.06
CA ASN A 42 12.75 -7.66 7.27
C ASN A 42 11.25 -7.74 6.92
N VAL A 43 10.86 -8.83 6.28
CA VAL A 43 9.49 -9.15 5.87
C VAL A 43 9.07 -10.49 6.49
N GLU A 44 7.77 -10.70 6.64
CA GLU A 44 7.24 -11.97 7.14
C GLU A 44 7.54 -13.11 6.15
N GLU A 45 7.72 -14.34 6.65
CA GLU A 45 8.05 -15.52 5.80
C GLU A 45 7.01 -15.73 4.68
N GLY A 46 5.75 -15.38 4.91
CA GLY A 46 4.68 -15.44 3.91
C GLY A 46 4.69 -14.33 2.86
N ALA A 47 5.59 -13.33 2.97
CA ALA A 47 5.67 -12.19 2.06
C ALA A 47 6.64 -12.42 0.88
N TYR A 48 7.52 -13.42 0.95
CA TYR A 48 8.43 -13.73 -0.15
C TYR A 48 7.71 -14.36 -1.35
N ASN A 49 8.35 -14.33 -2.53
CA ASN A 49 7.80 -14.88 -3.78
C ASN A 49 6.50 -14.19 -4.25
N HIS A 50 6.46 -12.87 -4.14
CA HIS A 50 5.30 -12.06 -4.46
C HIS A 50 5.66 -10.86 -5.33
N PRO A 51 4.71 -10.39 -6.18
CA PRO A 51 4.84 -9.09 -6.79
C PRO A 51 4.72 -8.00 -5.72
N VAL A 52 5.42 -6.89 -5.96
CA VAL A 52 5.43 -5.74 -5.06
C VAL A 52 5.33 -4.46 -5.89
N ILE A 53 4.83 -3.39 -5.29
CA ILE A 53 4.88 -2.05 -5.89
C ILE A 53 5.78 -1.14 -5.07
N ILE A 54 6.71 -0.47 -5.72
CA ILE A 54 7.57 0.53 -5.09
C ILE A 54 6.78 1.82 -4.90
N MET A 55 6.79 2.34 -3.67
CA MET A 55 6.11 3.58 -3.30
C MET A 55 7.07 4.76 -3.23
N SER A 56 8.33 4.55 -2.82
CA SER A 56 9.36 5.59 -2.79
C SER A 56 9.72 6.08 -4.20
N ARG A 57 9.94 7.38 -4.36
CA ARG A 57 10.40 7.98 -5.63
C ARG A 57 11.85 7.60 -5.94
N VAL A 58 12.67 7.59 -4.91
CA VAL A 58 14.11 7.30 -4.93
C VAL A 58 14.45 6.39 -3.75
N PRO A 59 15.52 5.58 -3.83
CA PRO A 59 15.99 4.83 -2.67
C PRO A 59 16.54 5.77 -1.59
N SER A 60 16.59 5.26 -0.36
CA SER A 60 17.32 5.89 0.74
C SER A 60 18.83 5.91 0.48
N SER A 61 19.58 6.55 1.38
CA SER A 61 21.06 6.50 1.36
C SER A 61 21.64 5.09 1.53
N GLU A 62 20.86 4.17 2.10
CA GLU A 62 21.24 2.76 2.30
C GLU A 62 20.74 1.86 1.16
N GLY A 63 20.15 2.44 0.11
CA GLY A 63 19.60 1.68 -1.02
C GLY A 63 18.24 1.02 -0.74
N THR A 64 17.57 1.40 0.35
CA THR A 64 16.25 0.85 0.72
C THR A 64 15.10 1.63 0.08
N VAL A 65 14.01 0.92 -0.23
CA VAL A 65 12.78 1.47 -0.79
C VAL A 65 11.58 0.98 0.01
N GLU A 66 10.53 1.78 0.03
CA GLU A 66 9.25 1.43 0.61
C GLU A 66 8.36 0.72 -0.42
N ILE A 67 7.79 -0.42 -0.04
CA ILE A 67 6.95 -1.22 -0.92
C ILE A 67 5.60 -1.57 -0.28
N PHE A 68 4.61 -1.83 -1.14
CA PHE A 68 3.42 -2.60 -0.78
C PHE A 68 3.42 -3.94 -1.51
N MET A 69 2.91 -4.96 -0.83
CA MET A 69 2.76 -6.30 -1.41
C MET A 69 1.58 -6.35 -2.37
N ILE A 70 1.71 -7.10 -3.45
CA ILE A 70 0.61 -7.42 -4.38
C ILE A 70 0.22 -8.87 -4.19
N THR A 71 -1.08 -9.13 -4.04
CA THR A 71 -1.63 -10.48 -3.94
C THR A 71 -2.68 -10.72 -5.00
N SER A 72 -2.78 -11.97 -5.45
CA SER A 72 -3.87 -12.43 -6.32
C SER A 72 -4.96 -13.19 -5.57
N MET A 73 -4.82 -13.36 -4.24
CA MET A 73 -5.72 -14.18 -3.41
C MET A 73 -6.02 -15.57 -3.99
N GLY A 74 -5.00 -16.20 -4.61
CA GLY A 74 -5.14 -17.52 -5.23
C GLY A 74 -5.97 -17.53 -6.53
N ALA A 75 -6.07 -16.39 -7.23
CA ALA A 75 -6.90 -16.18 -8.42
C ALA A 75 -8.41 -16.32 -8.21
N ARG A 76 -8.85 -16.57 -6.97
CA ARG A 76 -10.25 -16.46 -6.58
C ARG A 76 -10.57 -14.97 -6.46
N GLY A 77 -11.66 -14.52 -7.09
CA GLY A 77 -12.11 -13.13 -6.91
C GLY A 77 -12.40 -12.85 -5.43
N ASN A 78 -12.33 -11.58 -5.01
CA ASN A 78 -12.53 -11.17 -3.61
C ASN A 78 -13.76 -11.80 -2.94
N ALA A 79 -14.88 -11.92 -3.67
CA ALA A 79 -16.12 -12.49 -3.14
C ALA A 79 -16.02 -13.98 -2.76
N GLN A 80 -15.02 -14.71 -3.27
CA GLN A 80 -14.84 -16.15 -3.06
C GLN A 80 -13.66 -16.48 -2.13
N ALA A 81 -12.70 -15.56 -1.95
CA ALA A 81 -11.45 -15.85 -1.24
C ALA A 81 -11.60 -15.81 0.28
N HIS A 82 -12.55 -15.04 0.82
CA HIS A 82 -12.72 -14.86 2.27
C HIS A 82 -14.19 -14.93 2.67
N THR A 83 -14.45 -15.48 3.87
CA THR A 83 -15.66 -15.15 4.65
C THR A 83 -15.81 -13.64 4.73
N PRO A 84 -17.04 -13.11 4.73
CA PRO A 84 -17.27 -11.70 4.52
C PRO A 84 -16.88 -10.90 5.78
N ASP A 85 -15.59 -10.63 5.92
CA ASP A 85 -15.08 -9.58 6.79
C ASP A 85 -14.76 -8.38 5.91
N TRP A 86 -15.77 -7.54 5.70
CA TRP A 86 -15.68 -6.36 4.84
C TRP A 86 -14.54 -5.43 5.25
N ASN A 87 -14.22 -5.33 6.55
CA ASN A 87 -13.14 -4.48 7.04
C ASN A 87 -11.77 -4.96 6.57
N HIS A 88 -11.61 -6.27 6.40
CA HIS A 88 -10.39 -6.85 5.84
C HIS A 88 -10.20 -6.42 4.39
N TRP A 89 -11.27 -6.41 3.58
CA TRP A 89 -11.20 -6.10 2.15
C TRP A 89 -10.87 -4.64 1.83
N LEU A 90 -11.29 -3.70 2.69
CA LEU A 90 -10.93 -2.28 2.53
C LEU A 90 -9.42 -2.02 2.55
N LYS A 91 -8.62 -3.02 2.92
CA LYS A 91 -7.15 -2.96 2.89
C LYS A 91 -6.52 -3.50 1.60
N TYR A 92 -7.35 -3.85 0.61
CA TYR A 92 -6.91 -4.39 -0.68
C TYR A 92 -7.44 -3.53 -1.82
N VAL A 93 -6.55 -2.76 -2.44
CA VAL A 93 -6.91 -1.87 -3.54
C VAL A 93 -6.82 -2.65 -4.87
N PRO A 94 -7.91 -2.77 -5.65
CA PRO A 94 -7.91 -3.57 -6.86
C PRO A 94 -7.01 -2.98 -7.97
N ILE A 95 -6.30 -3.84 -8.69
CA ILE A 95 -5.61 -3.49 -9.94
C ILE A 95 -6.40 -4.06 -11.11
N LYS A 96 -6.75 -3.23 -12.10
CA LYS A 96 -7.50 -3.65 -13.29
C LYS A 96 -6.84 -4.87 -13.95
N PRO A 97 -7.59 -5.96 -14.25
CA PRO A 97 -9.06 -6.04 -14.31
C PRO A 97 -9.75 -6.52 -13.03
N ALA A 98 -9.05 -6.62 -11.90
CA ALA A 98 -9.68 -7.00 -10.64
C ALA A 98 -10.72 -5.96 -10.19
N THR A 99 -11.78 -6.43 -9.54
CA THR A 99 -12.87 -5.59 -9.03
C THR A 99 -12.96 -5.70 -7.51
N HIS A 100 -13.52 -4.65 -6.89
CA HIS A 100 -13.85 -4.62 -5.46
C HIS A 100 -15.36 -4.36 -5.31
N PRO A 101 -16.10 -5.17 -4.53
CA PRO A 101 -17.56 -5.08 -4.47
C PRO A 101 -18.06 -3.72 -3.93
N THR A 102 -17.31 -3.09 -3.03
CA THR A 102 -17.71 -1.82 -2.40
C THR A 102 -16.89 -0.60 -2.84
N MET A 103 -15.87 -0.79 -3.69
CA MET A 103 -15.02 0.31 -4.14
C MET A 103 -14.78 0.22 -5.66
N PRO A 104 -15.85 0.18 -6.48
CA PRO A 104 -15.74 -0.05 -7.92
C PRO A 104 -14.86 1.00 -8.62
N ASP A 105 -14.85 2.23 -8.10
CA ASP A 105 -14.14 3.37 -8.70
C ASP A 105 -12.66 3.50 -8.28
N THR A 106 -12.18 2.66 -7.36
CA THR A 106 -10.81 2.73 -6.82
C THR A 106 -9.80 1.86 -7.58
N GLN A 107 -10.14 1.40 -8.78
CA GLN A 107 -9.28 0.51 -9.56
C GLN A 107 -8.00 1.21 -10.04
N LEU A 108 -6.88 0.63 -9.64
CA LEU A 108 -5.57 1.02 -10.13
C LEU A 108 -5.39 0.53 -11.56
N CYS A 109 -4.91 1.41 -12.42
CA CYS A 109 -4.76 1.17 -13.84
C CYS A 109 -3.31 1.41 -14.27
N PHE A 110 -2.84 0.60 -15.20
CA PHE A 110 -1.61 0.87 -15.94
C PHE A 110 -1.86 1.92 -17.04
N PRO A 111 -0.82 2.62 -17.53
CA PRO A 111 -0.92 3.43 -18.72
C PRO A 111 -1.42 2.63 -19.92
N ASN A 112 -2.01 3.33 -20.90
CA ASN A 112 -2.41 2.72 -22.16
C ASN A 112 -1.22 1.98 -22.79
N ASN A 113 -1.45 0.77 -23.30
CA ASN A 113 -0.45 -0.15 -23.89
C ASN A 113 0.44 -0.93 -22.90
N CYS A 114 0.25 -0.78 -21.58
CA CYS A 114 0.90 -1.67 -20.62
C CYS A 114 0.04 -2.94 -20.43
N PRO A 115 0.58 -4.15 -20.68
CA PRO A 115 -0.16 -5.37 -20.47
C PRO A 115 -0.55 -5.52 -18.98
N PRO A 116 -1.76 -6.04 -18.67
CA PRO A 116 -2.19 -6.24 -17.29
C PRO A 116 -1.34 -7.32 -16.59
N LEU A 117 -1.47 -7.41 -15.27
CA LEU A 117 -0.89 -8.53 -14.52
C LEU A 117 -1.57 -9.85 -14.94
N ALA A 118 -0.83 -10.95 -14.86
CA ALA A 118 -1.29 -12.27 -15.32
C ALA A 118 -2.51 -12.80 -14.55
N LYS A 119 -2.74 -12.27 -13.34
CA LYS A 119 -3.86 -12.62 -12.47
C LYS A 119 -4.56 -11.35 -11.99
N ASN A 120 -5.84 -11.47 -11.66
CA ASN A 120 -6.55 -10.46 -10.89
C ASN A 120 -5.79 -10.23 -9.58
N SER A 121 -5.40 -8.98 -9.35
CA SER A 121 -4.43 -8.65 -8.32
C SER A 121 -4.88 -7.42 -7.54
N TYR A 122 -4.42 -7.35 -6.30
CA TYR A 122 -4.76 -6.32 -5.33
C TYR A 122 -3.50 -5.85 -4.63
N VAL A 123 -3.38 -4.55 -4.39
CA VAL A 123 -2.33 -4.00 -3.53
C VAL A 123 -2.80 -4.12 -2.08
N ASN A 124 -2.02 -4.81 -1.26
CA ASN A 124 -2.24 -4.89 0.18
C ASN A 124 -1.67 -3.64 0.85
N ILE A 125 -2.55 -2.75 1.30
CA ILE A 125 -2.18 -1.48 1.95
C ILE A 125 -2.17 -1.59 3.50
N ARG A 126 -2.26 -2.80 4.06
CA ARG A 126 -2.20 -3.00 5.52
C ARG A 126 -0.86 -2.62 6.10
N GLN A 127 0.21 -2.91 5.37
CA GLN A 127 1.57 -2.81 5.86
C GLN A 127 2.49 -2.40 4.72
N CYS A 128 3.30 -1.39 4.99
CA CYS A 128 4.38 -0.96 4.14
C CYS A 128 5.68 -1.62 4.63
N TYR A 129 6.47 -2.17 3.72
CA TYR A 129 7.75 -2.80 4.03
C TYR A 129 8.90 -1.96 3.51
N PHE A 130 10.04 -2.06 4.19
CA PHE A 130 11.30 -1.46 3.78
C PHE A 130 12.21 -2.58 3.29
N VAL A 131 12.64 -2.52 2.04
CA VAL A 131 13.47 -3.55 1.41
C VAL A 131 14.61 -2.90 0.65
N HIS A 132 15.78 -3.55 0.61
CA HIS A 132 16.83 -3.11 -0.30
C HIS A 132 16.36 -3.27 -1.75
N LEU A 133 16.57 -2.25 -2.57
CA LEU A 133 16.19 -2.29 -3.99
C LEU A 133 16.86 -3.47 -4.71
N GLU A 134 18.09 -3.81 -4.30
CA GLU A 134 18.87 -4.93 -4.83
C GLU A 134 18.29 -6.31 -4.49
N ALA A 135 17.40 -6.42 -3.50
CA ALA A 135 16.68 -7.66 -3.21
C ALA A 135 15.57 -7.93 -4.22
N LEU A 136 15.11 -6.89 -4.95
CA LEU A 136 14.02 -6.99 -5.91
C LEU A 136 14.52 -7.47 -7.28
N ARG A 137 13.61 -8.09 -8.03
CA ARG A 137 13.85 -8.54 -9.41
C ARG A 137 12.82 -7.93 -10.34
N PRO A 138 13.12 -7.81 -11.64
CA PRO A 138 12.10 -7.45 -12.63
C PRO A 138 10.89 -8.38 -12.52
N TYR A 139 9.69 -7.82 -12.56
CA TYR A 139 8.46 -8.59 -12.52
C TYR A 139 8.30 -9.43 -13.79
N ARG A 140 8.74 -8.89 -14.93
CA ARG A 140 8.77 -9.60 -16.23
C ARG A 140 10.20 -9.77 -16.71
N GLN A 141 10.49 -10.93 -17.28
CA GLN A 141 11.78 -11.19 -17.92
C GLN A 141 11.96 -10.39 -19.22
N SER A 142 10.86 -10.00 -19.87
CA SER A 142 10.86 -9.23 -21.13
C SER A 142 9.80 -8.13 -21.12
N GLY A 143 10.09 -7.02 -21.80
CA GLY A 143 9.11 -5.93 -22.03
C GLY A 143 9.04 -4.87 -20.93
N GLY A 144 10.04 -4.81 -20.04
CA GLY A 144 10.11 -3.86 -18.95
C GLY A 144 9.12 -4.15 -17.81
N ASP A 145 9.40 -3.57 -16.65
CA ASP A 145 8.53 -3.71 -15.50
C ASP A 145 7.24 -2.89 -15.67
N PRO A 146 6.07 -3.43 -15.31
CA PRO A 146 4.83 -2.66 -15.33
C PRO A 146 4.94 -1.48 -14.37
N VAL A 147 4.46 -0.30 -14.78
CA VAL A 147 4.42 0.90 -13.94
C VAL A 147 2.99 1.38 -13.85
N LEU A 148 2.47 1.63 -12.65
CA LEU A 148 1.13 2.19 -12.48
C LEU A 148 1.00 3.56 -13.16
N GLY A 149 -0.20 3.84 -13.67
CA GLY A 149 -0.52 5.15 -14.21
C GLY A 149 -0.44 6.22 -13.12
N ARG A 150 -0.03 7.44 -13.47
CA ARG A 150 0.17 8.54 -12.50
C ARG A 150 -1.05 8.82 -11.63
N ALA A 151 -2.26 8.76 -12.21
CA ALA A 151 -3.51 8.96 -11.48
C ALA A 151 -3.77 7.84 -10.46
N SER A 152 -3.51 6.58 -10.84
CA SER A 152 -3.64 5.44 -9.95
C SER A 152 -2.59 5.44 -8.85
N LEU A 153 -1.34 5.80 -9.15
CA LEU A 153 -0.31 5.96 -8.13
C LEU A 153 -0.68 7.05 -7.12
N ARG A 154 -1.24 8.18 -7.57
CA ARG A 154 -1.75 9.23 -6.68
C ARG A 154 -2.88 8.70 -5.80
N SER A 155 -3.86 8.04 -6.40
CA SER A 155 -5.01 7.46 -5.67
C SER A 155 -4.55 6.43 -4.63
N LEU A 156 -3.55 5.60 -4.99
CA LEU A 156 -2.96 4.63 -4.06
C LEU A 156 -2.28 5.32 -2.87
N LYS A 157 -1.53 6.41 -3.10
CA LYS A 157 -0.91 7.18 -2.02
C LYS A 157 -1.96 7.80 -1.09
N GLU A 158 -3.05 8.32 -1.65
CA GLU A 158 -4.15 8.90 -0.88
C GLU A 158 -4.86 7.86 -0.01
N VAL A 159 -5.30 6.73 -0.59
CA VAL A 159 -6.03 5.68 0.15
C VAL A 159 -5.17 4.98 1.21
N SER A 160 -3.86 4.90 0.99
CA SER A 160 -2.91 4.33 1.96
C SER A 160 -2.34 5.36 2.93
N ALA A 161 -2.72 6.64 2.81
CA ALA A 161 -2.11 7.76 3.54
C ALA A 161 -0.57 7.75 3.49
N PHE A 162 0.01 7.32 2.37
CA PHE A 162 1.45 7.13 2.23
C PHE A 162 2.21 8.46 2.12
N ILE A 163 3.27 8.60 2.92
CA ILE A 163 4.14 9.79 2.96
C ILE A 163 5.57 9.40 2.61
N ASP A 164 6.02 9.66 1.39
CA ASP A 164 7.38 9.31 0.96
C ASP A 164 8.45 9.99 1.84
N LEU A 165 9.16 9.20 2.64
CA LEU A 165 10.17 9.70 3.57
C LEU A 165 11.45 10.16 2.86
N TYR A 166 11.72 9.58 1.70
CA TYR A 166 12.94 9.80 0.93
C TYR A 166 12.78 10.87 -0.15
N ASP A 167 11.54 11.26 -0.48
CA ASP A 167 11.28 12.39 -1.37
C ASP A 167 11.80 13.71 -0.75
N PRO A 168 12.74 14.43 -1.40
CA PRO A 168 13.24 15.71 -0.89
C PRO A 168 12.15 16.78 -0.82
N ASN A 169 11.05 16.62 -1.56
CA ASN A 169 9.94 17.57 -1.57
C ASN A 169 8.91 17.31 -0.46
N THR A 170 8.99 16.19 0.27
CA THR A 170 8.10 15.94 1.42
C THR A 170 8.51 16.84 2.59
N SER A 171 7.52 17.52 3.20
CA SER A 171 7.79 18.46 4.29
C SER A 171 8.39 17.77 5.52
N LYS A 172 9.30 18.47 6.21
CA LYS A 172 9.97 17.97 7.43
C LYS A 172 8.97 17.50 8.49
N LYS A 173 7.89 18.28 8.70
CA LYS A 173 6.82 17.97 9.66
C LYS A 173 6.12 16.64 9.34
N LEU A 174 5.83 16.35 8.06
CA LEU A 174 5.20 15.09 7.66
C LEU A 174 6.15 13.91 7.86
N LYS A 175 7.45 14.09 7.56
CA LYS A 175 8.47 13.06 7.82
C LYS A 175 8.59 12.75 9.32
N GLU A 176 8.60 13.78 10.16
CA GLU A 176 8.65 13.62 11.61
C GLU A 176 7.41 12.90 12.17
N ALA A 177 6.21 13.31 11.75
CA ALA A 177 4.97 12.65 12.15
C ALA A 177 5.00 11.15 11.83
N ARG A 178 5.36 10.78 10.60
CA ARG A 178 5.43 9.38 10.19
C ARG A 178 6.51 8.59 10.94
N ARG A 179 7.67 9.17 11.21
CA ARG A 179 8.71 8.50 12.00
C ARG A 179 8.23 8.20 13.42
N ASN A 180 7.51 9.13 14.04
CA ASN A 180 6.95 8.94 15.38
C ASN A 180 5.92 7.80 15.39
N ASP A 181 5.07 7.70 14.37
CA ASP A 181 4.10 6.59 14.23
C ASP A 181 4.80 5.22 14.10
N MET A 182 5.93 5.18 13.40
CA MET A 182 6.72 3.95 13.25
C MET A 182 7.39 3.51 14.56
N VAL A 183 7.93 4.46 15.34
CA VAL A 183 8.58 4.15 16.63
C VAL A 183 7.54 3.69 17.67
N GLY A 184 6.34 4.28 17.65
CA GLY A 184 5.24 3.87 18.55
C GLY A 184 4.62 2.51 18.23
N SER A 185 4.97 1.88 17.10
CA SER A 185 4.43 0.59 16.66
C SER A 185 5.38 -0.59 16.89
N LEU A 186 6.57 -0.36 17.47
CA LEU A 186 7.48 -1.44 17.86
C LEU A 186 6.85 -2.22 19.02
N PRO A 187 6.65 -3.54 18.89
CA PRO A 187 6.24 -4.35 20.04
C PRO A 187 7.33 -4.21 21.09
N GLU A 188 6.95 -3.71 22.26
CA GLU A 188 7.77 -3.78 23.47
C GLU A 188 8.07 -5.27 23.68
N VAL A 189 9.29 -5.69 23.36
CA VAL A 189 9.75 -7.06 23.57
C VAL A 189 9.94 -7.21 25.08
N GLU A 190 8.84 -7.39 25.80
CA GLU A 190 8.90 -7.85 27.18
C GLU A 190 9.58 -9.22 27.19
N GLY A 191 10.67 -9.30 27.94
CA GLY A 191 11.54 -10.47 27.99
C GLY A 191 10.77 -11.75 28.32
N LEU A 192 11.05 -12.78 27.51
CA LEU A 192 10.70 -14.17 27.76
C LEU A 192 11.14 -14.60 29.18
N VAL A 193 10.19 -14.63 30.11
CA VAL A 193 10.22 -15.56 31.22
C VAL A 193 9.39 -16.77 30.82
N VAL A 194 10.08 -17.89 30.60
CA VAL A 194 9.47 -19.21 30.37
C VAL A 194 8.69 -19.60 31.62
N GLY A 195 7.36 -19.60 31.53
CA GLY A 195 6.46 -19.98 32.62
C GLY A 195 5.15 -20.51 32.07
N ASP A 196 4.95 -21.79 32.30
CA ASP A 196 3.83 -22.70 32.09
C ASP A 196 2.45 -22.24 31.54
N LYS A 197 1.86 -23.21 30.83
CA LYS A 197 0.52 -23.28 30.23
C LYS A 197 -0.56 -22.53 31.02
N ASN A 198 -1.24 -21.58 30.37
CA ASN A 198 -2.68 -21.33 30.56
C ASN A 198 -3.26 -20.55 29.38
N ALA A 199 -4.48 -20.92 28.99
CA ALA A 199 -5.23 -20.31 27.91
C ALA A 199 -5.47 -18.81 28.18
N VAL A 200 -4.87 -17.94 27.35
CA VAL A 200 -5.08 -16.50 27.43
C VAL A 200 -6.30 -16.14 26.60
N GLN A 201 -7.42 -15.96 27.30
CA GLN A 201 -8.60 -15.27 26.81
C GLN A 201 -8.21 -13.79 26.62
N THR A 202 -8.02 -13.36 25.37
CA THR A 202 -7.69 -11.98 25.04
C THR A 202 -8.92 -11.09 25.24
N VAL A 203 -9.11 -10.64 26.48
CA VAL A 203 -10.01 -9.52 26.79
C VAL A 203 -9.37 -8.27 26.20
N ARG A 204 -9.88 -7.82 25.05
CA ARG A 204 -9.52 -6.51 24.51
C ARG A 204 -9.95 -5.45 25.54
N HIS A 205 -8.99 -4.66 26.01
CA HIS A 205 -9.25 -3.50 26.86
C HIS A 205 -10.17 -2.53 26.12
N ILE A 206 -11.46 -2.54 26.45
CA ILE A 206 -12.37 -1.48 26.05
C ILE A 206 -12.04 -0.28 26.96
N SER A 207 -11.54 0.80 26.36
CA SER A 207 -11.33 2.06 27.07
C SER A 207 -12.63 2.47 27.78
N LEU A 208 -12.53 3.03 28.99
CA LEU A 208 -13.67 3.50 29.79
C LEU A 208 -14.61 4.41 28.97
N VAL A 209 -14.03 5.21 28.06
CA VAL A 209 -14.77 6.09 27.13
C VAL A 209 -15.61 5.27 26.15
N GLY A 210 -15.07 4.17 25.63
CA GLY A 210 -15.79 3.25 24.75
C GLY A 210 -16.95 2.56 25.46
N LEU A 211 -16.75 2.16 26.73
CA LEU A 211 -17.82 1.57 27.55
C LEU A 211 -18.95 2.59 27.80
N LEU A 212 -18.60 3.83 28.14
CA LEU A 212 -19.57 4.90 28.38
C LEU A 212 -20.42 5.20 27.13
N LEU A 213 -19.78 5.28 25.95
CA LEU A 213 -20.48 5.47 24.68
C LEU A 213 -21.46 4.32 24.38
N LEU A 214 -21.05 3.08 24.63
CA LEU A 214 -21.89 1.90 24.41
C LEU A 214 -23.15 1.92 25.29
N VAL A 215 -23.00 2.33 26.55
CA VAL A 215 -24.12 2.52 27.48
C VAL A 215 -25.05 3.64 27.00
N LEU A 216 -24.52 4.78 26.57
CA LEU A 216 -25.33 5.88 26.04
C LEU A 216 -26.13 5.47 24.79
N PHE A 217 -25.52 4.71 23.87
CA PHE A 217 -26.21 4.17 22.70
C PHE A 217 -27.34 3.21 23.08
N ALA A 218 -27.11 2.33 24.06
CA ALA A 218 -28.14 1.40 24.52
C ALA A 218 -29.34 2.13 25.15
N VAL A 219 -29.08 3.16 25.96
CA VAL A 219 -30.13 3.99 26.59
C VAL A 219 -30.91 4.76 25.54
N ALA A 220 -30.24 5.39 24.57
CA ALA A 220 -30.90 6.11 23.49
C ALA A 220 -31.77 5.17 22.63
N TYR A 221 -31.26 3.97 22.33
CA TYR A 221 -32.01 2.95 21.59
C TYR A 221 -33.27 2.49 22.34
N LEU A 222 -33.17 2.24 23.64
CA LEU A 222 -34.30 1.89 24.49
C LEU A 222 -35.35 3.01 24.54
N TYR A 223 -34.91 4.26 24.65
CA TYR A 223 -35.80 5.42 24.66
C TYR A 223 -36.59 5.55 23.35
N LEU A 224 -35.91 5.38 22.21
CA LEU A 224 -36.56 5.39 20.89
C LEU A 224 -37.58 4.26 20.75
N ARG A 225 -37.23 3.04 21.21
CA ARG A 225 -38.14 1.88 21.18
C ARG A 225 -39.42 2.07 21.99
N VAL A 226 -39.32 2.71 23.16
CA VAL A 226 -40.47 3.01 24.02
C VAL A 226 -41.33 4.12 23.40
N ALA A 227 -40.71 5.14 22.80
CA ALA A 227 -41.44 6.22 22.12
C ALA A 227 -42.24 5.72 20.90
N GLU A 228 -41.76 4.69 20.21
CA GLU A 228 -42.46 4.09 19.07
C GLU A 228 -43.64 3.19 19.47
N ASN A 229 -43.74 2.75 20.72
CA ASN A 229 -44.81 1.88 21.21
C ASN A 229 -45.35 2.41 22.55
N PRO A 230 -46.08 3.54 22.55
CA PRO A 230 -46.74 4.02 23.75
C PRO A 230 -47.82 3.00 24.20
N PRO A 231 -48.04 2.87 25.52
CA PRO A 231 -49.03 1.94 26.07
C PRO A 231 -50.46 2.26 25.63
#